data_AF-A0A552WKD7-F1
#
_entry.id   AF-A0A552WKD7-F1
#
_cell.length_a   1.000
_cell.length_b   1.000
_cell.length_c   1.000
_cell.angle_alpha   90.00
_cell.angle_beta   90.00
_cell.angle_gamma   90.00
#
_symmetry.space_group_name_H-M   'P 1'
#
loop_
_entity.id
_entity.type
_entity.pdbx_description
1 polymer ?
#
loop_
_entity_poly.entity_id
_entity_poly.type
_entity_poly.pdbx_seq_one_letter_code
_entity_poly.pdbx_strand_id
1 'polypeptide(L)'
;MLTDRSRRRASQVLPAAHDGVAVPDGPPIPGGVVVPDGAVVPDPVVLRTGPITRLLRRHPWWLDGLIAAVYVLLSVGDFLVEQHLGMVRPPSGLILTAAFTVLVLLRRHIPVIGITVVALAVPLHRLLVLGTARDPAPGDIFSGNVQIEVGTTSVAGYDLLTLALLLYAVAAYRNRTVTWLTFSGVGAAVAAAIFVFADQRSWLGELLGCTGVLLVATLIGLQVRSRRTRLFELEERARQLALERDQREQIAVSTERTRIAREMHDVVAHSIAVMITLAEGASAAMERRPEQARLALDELADTGRRALADTRRMVGVLREDHTPAVPATAATAATADPLAPQPGAHDVTDLVQRFRVTGLPVRLAESGPPLPGDTGLQLAVYRIVQEALTNVLRYARLSPRIDVTIARTPRSVGIVVDNDAGSAGTAVQGGGKGLIGMRERAAVYGGTVEAGPTETGWRVRAQLRWDEETR
;
A
#
# COMPACT_ATOMS: atom_id res chain seq x y z
N MET A 1 50.38 -10.24 -11.58
CA MET A 1 48.90 -10.25 -11.51
C MET A 1 48.49 -11.65 -11.05
N LEU A 2 48.37 -11.85 -9.73
CA LEU A 2 47.11 -11.83 -8.96
C LEU A 2 46.18 -13.01 -9.32
N THR A 3 45.78 -13.95 -8.46
CA THR A 3 46.21 -14.45 -7.15
C THR A 3 45.29 -15.64 -6.91
N ASP A 4 45.85 -16.84 -6.82
CA ASP A 4 45.19 -18.02 -6.27
C ASP A 4 45.22 -17.89 -4.74
N ARG A 5 44.10 -17.54 -4.12
CA ARG A 5 43.89 -17.54 -2.66
C ARG A 5 42.39 -17.45 -2.36
N SER A 6 41.97 -18.22 -1.35
CA SER A 6 40.68 -18.15 -0.61
C SER A 6 39.56 -19.16 -0.94
N ARG A 7 39.91 -20.45 -1.05
CA ARG A 7 39.05 -21.52 -0.50
C ARG A 7 39.58 -21.92 0.88
N ARG A 8 39.11 -21.27 1.94
CA ARG A 8 39.14 -21.71 3.36
C ARG A 8 38.56 -20.60 4.24
N ARG A 9 37.74 -20.98 5.23
CA ARG A 9 36.89 -20.18 6.14
C ARG A 9 35.51 -19.89 5.49
N ALA A 10 34.37 -20.31 6.01
CA ALA A 10 33.99 -20.47 7.42
C ALA A 10 33.12 -21.72 7.63
N SER A 11 33.66 -22.65 8.42
CA SER A 11 32.89 -23.62 9.20
C SER A 11 33.22 -23.30 10.66
N GLN A 12 32.34 -22.57 11.34
CA GLN A 12 32.39 -22.46 12.79
C GLN A 12 30.97 -22.55 13.32
N VAL A 13 30.81 -23.56 14.16
CA VAL A 13 29.63 -24.00 14.91
C VAL A 13 29.72 -23.39 16.32
N LEU A 14 28.55 -23.30 16.98
CA LEU A 14 28.22 -23.08 18.41
C LEU A 14 27.68 -21.68 18.78
N PRO A 15 26.81 -21.56 19.83
CA PRO A 15 25.66 -22.40 20.21
C PRO A 15 24.39 -21.57 20.54
N ALA A 16 23.30 -22.26 20.89
CA ALA A 16 21.98 -21.71 21.22
C ALA A 16 21.92 -20.86 22.51
N ALA A 17 21.01 -19.87 22.54
CA ALA A 17 20.37 -19.36 23.75
C ALA A 17 18.96 -18.81 23.44
N HIS A 18 18.04 -19.15 24.35
CA HIS A 18 16.60 -18.90 24.39
C HIS A 18 16.19 -17.42 24.40
N ASP A 19 15.07 -17.09 23.74
CA ASP A 19 13.84 -16.52 24.34
C ASP A 19 13.02 -15.75 23.28
N GLY A 20 11.75 -16.14 23.10
CA GLY A 20 10.87 -15.54 22.10
C GLY A 20 9.47 -16.16 22.11
N VAL A 21 8.72 -15.79 23.15
CA VAL A 21 7.27 -15.95 23.39
C VAL A 21 6.43 -16.33 22.15
N ALA A 22 5.76 -17.48 22.23
CA ALA A 22 4.70 -17.87 21.31
C ALA A 22 3.49 -16.93 21.47
N VAL A 23 3.15 -16.19 20.41
CA VAL A 23 1.88 -15.46 20.31
C VAL A 23 0.82 -16.46 19.82
N PRO A 24 -0.30 -16.67 20.55
CA PRO A 24 -1.36 -17.55 20.07
C PRO A 24 -2.14 -16.88 18.93
N ASP A 25 -2.42 -17.65 17.87
CA ASP A 25 -3.30 -17.27 16.77
C ASP A 25 -4.71 -16.94 17.29
N GLY A 26 -5.00 -15.66 17.48
CA GLY A 26 -6.35 -15.16 17.71
C GLY A 26 -7.17 -15.11 16.40
N PRO A 27 -8.50 -15.25 16.46
CA PRO A 27 -9.34 -15.17 15.27
C PRO A 27 -9.32 -13.75 14.68
N PRO A 28 -9.54 -13.59 13.36
CA PRO A 28 -9.47 -12.29 12.71
C PRO A 28 -10.59 -11.37 13.23
N ILE A 29 -10.22 -10.18 13.71
CA ILE A 29 -11.14 -9.13 14.11
C ILE A 29 -11.70 -8.46 12.84
N PRO A 30 -13.04 -8.42 12.63
CA PRO A 30 -13.63 -7.70 11.52
C PRO A 30 -13.77 -6.22 11.88
N GLY A 31 -12.89 -5.38 11.35
CA GLY A 31 -12.95 -3.93 11.52
C GLY A 31 -12.38 -3.23 10.31
N GLY A 32 -13.23 -2.87 9.35
CA GLY A 32 -12.86 -2.03 8.21
C GLY A 32 -12.62 -0.60 8.69
N VAL A 33 -11.45 -0.06 8.37
CA VAL A 33 -11.12 1.36 8.56
C VAL A 33 -11.84 2.16 7.48
N VAL A 34 -12.65 3.14 7.89
CA VAL A 34 -13.29 4.10 6.99
C VAL A 34 -12.28 5.21 6.70
N VAL A 35 -11.84 5.31 5.43
CA VAL A 35 -11.01 6.41 4.92
C VAL A 35 -11.94 7.46 4.29
N PRO A 36 -11.81 8.75 4.62
CA PRO A 36 -12.59 9.81 4.00
C PRO A 36 -11.88 10.24 2.71
N ASP A 37 -12.11 9.48 1.63
CA ASP A 37 -12.12 9.93 0.23
C ASP A 37 -12.44 8.71 -0.63
N GLY A 38 -13.44 8.84 -1.52
CA GLY A 38 -14.16 7.75 -2.19
C GLY A 38 -13.38 6.85 -3.16
N ALA A 39 -12.10 6.59 -2.93
CA ALA A 39 -11.34 5.56 -3.63
C ALA A 39 -11.40 4.25 -2.83
N VAL A 40 -12.32 3.37 -3.22
CA VAL A 40 -12.30 1.95 -2.81
C VAL A 40 -10.98 1.37 -3.36
N VAL A 41 -9.96 1.30 -2.51
CA VAL A 41 -8.79 0.46 -2.78
C VAL A 41 -9.30 -0.97 -2.67
N PRO A 42 -9.31 -1.76 -3.75
CA PRO A 42 -9.69 -3.15 -3.62
C PRO A 42 -8.66 -3.81 -2.72
N ASP A 43 -9.12 -4.49 -1.67
CA ASP A 43 -8.32 -5.41 -0.87
C ASP A 43 -7.40 -6.19 -1.82
N PRO A 44 -6.11 -6.39 -1.47
CA PRO A 44 -5.25 -7.25 -2.26
C PRO A 44 -6.03 -8.53 -2.43
N VAL A 45 -6.36 -8.88 -3.68
CA VAL A 45 -7.29 -9.95 -4.02
C VAL A 45 -6.81 -11.20 -3.28
N VAL A 46 -7.33 -11.39 -2.07
CA VAL A 46 -7.28 -12.65 -1.36
C VAL A 46 -8.22 -13.42 -2.23
N LEU A 47 -7.66 -14.08 -3.25
CA LEU A 47 -8.34 -15.10 -4.02
C LEU A 47 -8.98 -15.95 -2.94
N ARG A 48 -10.28 -15.76 -2.71
CA ARG A 48 -11.12 -16.56 -1.84
C ARG A 48 -11.16 -17.91 -2.55
N THR A 49 -10.04 -18.62 -2.42
CA THR A 49 -9.93 -20.03 -2.71
C THR A 49 -10.99 -20.64 -1.83
N GLY A 50 -12.04 -21.16 -2.48
CA GLY A 50 -13.14 -21.81 -1.79
C GLY A 50 -12.59 -22.85 -0.80
N PRO A 51 -13.37 -23.24 0.21
CA PRO A 51 -12.93 -24.16 1.26
C PRO A 51 -12.29 -25.44 0.69
N ILE A 52 -12.80 -25.91 -0.45
CA ILE A 52 -12.31 -27.08 -1.19
C ILE A 52 -10.88 -26.86 -1.73
N THR A 53 -10.57 -25.69 -2.29
CA THR A 53 -9.24 -25.40 -2.86
C THR A 53 -8.18 -25.25 -1.76
N ARG A 54 -8.54 -24.74 -0.57
CA ARG A 54 -7.64 -24.72 0.58
C ARG A 54 -7.36 -26.12 1.12
N LEU A 55 -8.39 -26.96 1.24
CA LEU A 55 -8.25 -28.34 1.72
C LEU A 55 -7.34 -29.16 0.79
N LEU A 56 -7.54 -29.04 -0.53
CA LEU A 56 -6.72 -29.71 -1.55
C LEU A 56 -5.25 -29.23 -1.57
N ARG A 57 -4.98 -27.97 -1.20
CA ARG A 57 -3.59 -27.47 -1.06
C ARG A 57 -2.92 -28.00 0.21
N ARG A 58 -3.68 -28.20 1.29
CA ARG A 58 -3.15 -28.64 2.60
C ARG A 58 -2.82 -30.14 2.63
N HIS A 59 -3.52 -30.97 1.84
CA HIS A 59 -3.27 -32.41 1.74
C HIS A 59 -3.00 -32.85 0.29
N PRO A 60 -1.76 -32.67 -0.22
CA PRO A 60 -1.39 -33.01 -1.59
C PRO A 60 -1.66 -34.48 -1.96
N TRP A 61 -1.58 -35.38 -0.98
CA TRP A 61 -1.81 -36.82 -1.17
C TRP A 61 -3.26 -37.18 -1.47
N TRP A 62 -4.24 -36.36 -1.08
CA TRP A 62 -5.65 -36.62 -1.37
C TRP A 62 -5.95 -36.48 -2.87
N LEU A 63 -5.36 -35.47 -3.52
CA LEU A 63 -5.45 -35.30 -4.97
C LEU A 63 -4.72 -36.42 -5.71
N ASP A 64 -3.62 -36.92 -5.15
CA ASP A 64 -2.88 -38.04 -5.74
C ASP A 64 -3.67 -39.35 -5.62
N GLY A 65 -4.30 -39.60 -4.47
CA GLY A 65 -5.20 -40.72 -4.22
C GLY A 65 -6.46 -40.66 -5.09
N LEU A 66 -7.07 -39.49 -5.27
CA LEU A 66 -8.23 -39.32 -6.16
C LEU A 66 -7.89 -39.66 -7.62
N ILE A 67 -6.76 -39.16 -8.12
CA ILE A 67 -6.32 -39.45 -9.49
C ILE A 67 -5.98 -40.94 -9.66
N ALA A 68 -5.34 -41.55 -8.66
CA ALA A 68 -5.06 -42.99 -8.67
C ALA A 68 -6.35 -43.83 -8.61
N ALA A 69 -7.34 -43.42 -7.80
CA ALA A 69 -8.64 -44.10 -7.71
C ALA A 69 -9.42 -44.03 -9.03
N VAL A 70 -9.45 -42.86 -9.68
CA VAL A 70 -10.06 -42.70 -11.01
C VAL A 70 -9.32 -43.54 -12.05
N TYR A 71 -7.99 -43.57 -12.00
CA TYR A 71 -7.18 -44.41 -12.89
C TYR A 71 -7.49 -45.91 -12.71
N VAL A 72 -7.57 -46.40 -11.48
CA VAL A 72 -7.92 -47.80 -11.17
C VAL A 72 -9.33 -48.10 -11.65
N LEU A 73 -10.30 -47.22 -11.40
CA LEU A 73 -11.68 -47.38 -11.84
C LEU A 73 -11.78 -47.52 -13.36
N LEU A 74 -11.09 -46.66 -14.11
CA LEU A 74 -11.07 -46.72 -15.58
C LEU A 74 -10.36 -47.97 -16.09
N SER A 75 -9.20 -48.33 -15.49
CA SER A 75 -8.42 -49.50 -15.91
C SER A 75 -9.15 -50.83 -15.63
N VAL A 76 -9.77 -50.95 -14.44
CA VAL A 76 -10.55 -52.14 -14.08
C VAL A 76 -11.85 -52.19 -14.88
N GLY A 77 -12.49 -51.05 -15.14
CA GLY A 77 -13.67 -50.97 -15.99
C GLY A 77 -13.39 -51.47 -17.41
N ASP A 78 -12.30 -51.04 -18.02
CA ASP A 78 -11.84 -51.50 -19.35
C ASP A 78 -11.64 -53.03 -19.37
N PHE A 79 -10.94 -53.56 -18.36
CA PHE A 79 -10.73 -55.01 -18.21
C PHE A 79 -12.05 -55.80 -18.10
N LEU A 80 -13.00 -55.31 -17.30
CA LEU A 80 -14.31 -55.96 -17.12
C LEU A 80 -15.16 -55.91 -18.40
N VAL A 81 -15.12 -54.79 -19.14
CA VAL A 81 -15.85 -54.64 -20.41
C VAL A 81 -15.34 -55.64 -21.43
N GLU A 82 -14.02 -55.77 -21.57
CA GLU A 82 -13.43 -56.73 -22.51
C GLU A 82 -13.70 -58.18 -22.12
N GLN A 83 -13.64 -58.49 -20.82
CA GLN A 83 -14.02 -59.81 -20.31
C GLN A 83 -15.49 -60.13 -20.63
N HIS A 84 -16.38 -59.13 -20.54
CA HIS A 84 -17.79 -59.28 -20.90
C HIS A 84 -18.01 -59.48 -22.41
N LEU A 85 -17.17 -58.86 -23.24
CA LEU A 85 -17.17 -59.02 -24.70
C LEU A 85 -16.59 -60.36 -25.17
N GLY A 86 -16.19 -61.24 -24.25
CA GLY A 86 -15.63 -62.56 -24.57
C GLY A 86 -14.17 -62.52 -25.01
N MET A 87 -13.46 -61.41 -24.78
CA MET A 87 -12.04 -61.30 -25.08
C MET A 87 -11.23 -62.00 -23.97
N VAL A 88 -10.47 -63.03 -24.32
CA VAL A 88 -9.61 -63.74 -23.35
C VAL A 88 -8.36 -62.91 -23.11
N ARG A 89 -8.24 -62.31 -21.91
CA ARG A 89 -7.02 -61.59 -21.48
C ARG A 89 -6.32 -62.30 -20.33
N PRO A 90 -4.97 -62.34 -20.33
CA PRO A 90 -4.22 -62.91 -19.23
C PRO A 90 -4.36 -62.05 -17.97
N PRO A 91 -4.44 -62.65 -16.76
CA PRO A 91 -4.54 -61.91 -15.51
C PRO A 91 -3.30 -61.05 -15.20
N SER A 92 -2.21 -61.22 -15.94
CA SER A 92 -1.01 -60.39 -15.85
C SER A 92 -1.27 -58.91 -16.13
N GLY A 93 -2.34 -58.56 -16.86
CA GLY A 93 -2.77 -57.17 -17.05
C GLY A 93 -3.13 -56.47 -15.74
N LEU A 94 -3.83 -57.15 -14.83
CA LEU A 94 -4.20 -56.59 -13.51
C LEU A 94 -2.97 -56.30 -12.63
N ILE A 95 -1.93 -57.13 -12.74
CA ILE A 95 -0.66 -56.94 -12.05
C ILE A 95 0.03 -55.66 -12.54
N LEU A 96 0.03 -55.42 -13.86
CA LEU A 96 0.56 -54.19 -14.45
C LEU A 96 -0.26 -52.97 -14.03
N THR A 97 -1.59 -53.04 -14.03
CA THR A 97 -2.44 -51.96 -13.54
C THR A 97 -2.12 -51.60 -12.08
N ALA A 98 -1.92 -52.60 -11.22
CA ALA A 98 -1.51 -52.37 -9.84
C ALA A 98 -0.14 -51.67 -9.76
N ALA A 99 0.84 -52.13 -10.54
CA ALA A 99 2.17 -51.52 -10.61
C ALA A 99 2.12 -50.08 -11.14
N PHE A 100 1.34 -49.82 -12.19
CA PHE A 100 1.17 -48.49 -12.77
C PHE A 100 0.44 -47.55 -11.83
N THR A 101 -0.52 -48.04 -11.05
CA THR A 101 -1.18 -47.24 -9.99
C THR A 101 -0.16 -46.73 -8.97
N VAL A 102 0.79 -47.57 -8.56
CA VAL A 102 1.89 -47.17 -7.66
C VAL A 102 2.75 -46.08 -8.31
N LEU A 103 3.07 -46.20 -9.60
CA LEU A 103 3.81 -45.16 -10.33
C LEU A 103 3.01 -43.84 -10.45
N VAL A 104 1.70 -43.91 -10.65
CA VAL A 104 0.80 -42.75 -10.70
C VAL A 104 0.69 -42.06 -9.33
N LEU A 105 0.72 -42.80 -8.23
CA LEU A 105 0.81 -42.25 -6.87
C LEU A 105 2.16 -41.55 -6.64
N LEU A 106 3.25 -42.17 -7.13
CA LEU A 106 4.61 -41.65 -7.00
C LEU A 106 4.98 -40.61 -8.06
N ARG A 107 4.02 -40.16 -8.89
CA ARG A 107 4.24 -39.26 -10.04
C ARG A 107 4.89 -37.92 -9.68
N ARG A 108 4.80 -37.47 -8.43
CA ARG A 108 5.45 -36.23 -7.98
C ARG A 108 6.95 -36.40 -7.70
N HIS A 109 7.35 -37.59 -7.27
CA HIS A 109 8.71 -37.88 -6.83
C HIS A 109 9.56 -38.47 -7.96
N ILE A 110 9.02 -39.46 -8.68
CA ILE A 110 9.75 -40.23 -9.69
C ILE A 110 9.05 -40.29 -11.07
N PRO A 111 8.57 -39.16 -11.64
CA PRO A 111 7.80 -39.18 -12.89
C PRO A 111 8.60 -39.69 -14.10
N VAL A 112 9.90 -39.36 -14.18
CA VAL A 112 10.77 -39.79 -15.29
C VAL A 112 11.08 -41.28 -15.21
N ILE A 113 11.29 -41.82 -14.01
CA ILE A 113 11.50 -43.27 -13.84
C ILE A 113 10.21 -44.00 -14.15
N GLY A 114 9.08 -43.54 -13.62
CA GLY A 114 7.78 -44.15 -13.84
C GLY A 114 7.42 -44.21 -15.33
N ILE A 115 7.59 -43.11 -16.07
CA ILE A 115 7.22 -43.09 -17.49
C ILE A 115 8.14 -43.99 -18.33
N THR A 116 9.43 -44.06 -18.01
CA THR A 116 10.37 -44.97 -18.68
C THR A 116 10.02 -46.44 -18.39
N VAL A 117 9.65 -46.76 -17.14
CA VAL A 117 9.19 -48.11 -16.77
C VAL A 117 7.93 -48.48 -17.55
N VAL A 118 6.93 -47.60 -17.63
CA VAL A 118 5.70 -47.86 -18.39
C VAL A 118 5.99 -48.00 -19.89
N ALA A 119 6.79 -47.10 -20.47
CA ALA A 119 7.12 -47.13 -21.89
C ALA A 119 7.87 -48.41 -22.32
N LEU A 120 8.61 -49.05 -21.41
CA LEU A 120 9.29 -50.33 -21.66
C LEU A 120 8.42 -51.55 -21.30
N ALA A 121 7.65 -51.47 -20.22
CA ALA A 121 6.85 -52.60 -19.72
C ALA A 121 5.69 -52.96 -20.65
N VAL A 122 5.02 -51.97 -21.25
CA VAL A 122 3.88 -52.18 -22.16
C VAL A 122 4.26 -53.02 -23.40
N PRO A 123 5.27 -52.63 -24.22
CA PRO A 123 5.65 -53.43 -25.38
C PRO A 123 6.26 -54.79 -25.01
N LEU A 124 6.97 -54.87 -23.87
CA LEU A 124 7.53 -56.13 -23.39
C LEU A 124 6.44 -57.13 -22.97
N HIS A 125 5.42 -56.66 -22.23
CA HIS A 125 4.27 -57.47 -21.85
C HIS A 125 3.54 -58.01 -23.08
N ARG A 126 3.31 -57.16 -24.09
CA ARG A 126 2.74 -57.56 -25.38
C ARG A 126 3.56 -58.66 -26.06
N LEU A 127 4.88 -58.49 -26.15
CA LEU A 127 5.80 -59.49 -26.71
C LEU A 127 5.75 -60.83 -25.97
N LEU A 128 5.67 -60.81 -24.63
CA LEU A 128 5.59 -62.02 -23.81
C LEU A 128 4.28 -62.76 -24.03
N VAL A 129 3.15 -62.05 -24.07
CA VAL A 129 1.83 -62.64 -24.33
C VAL A 129 1.77 -63.26 -25.73
N LEU A 130 2.29 -62.56 -26.75
CA LEU A 130 2.44 -63.10 -28.11
C LEU A 130 3.35 -64.33 -28.16
N GLY A 131 4.43 -64.34 -27.37
CA GLY A 131 5.38 -65.45 -27.31
C GLY A 131 4.80 -66.72 -26.68
N THR A 132 3.86 -66.60 -25.74
CA THR A 132 3.17 -67.73 -25.10
C THR A 132 2.07 -68.36 -25.97
N ALA A 133 1.62 -67.67 -27.02
CA ALA A 133 0.59 -68.14 -27.94
C ALA A 133 1.12 -69.09 -29.05
N ARG A 134 2.35 -69.61 -28.93
CA ARG A 134 3.06 -70.30 -30.03
C ARG A 134 2.63 -71.74 -30.33
N ASP A 135 1.77 -72.34 -29.53
CA ASP A 135 1.09 -73.60 -29.87
C ASP A 135 -0.42 -73.37 -29.98
N PRO A 136 -0.92 -72.69 -31.03
CA PRO A 136 -2.34 -72.66 -31.26
C PRO A 136 -2.79 -74.09 -31.55
N ALA A 137 -3.67 -74.64 -30.72
CA ALA A 137 -4.31 -75.90 -31.06
C ALA A 137 -4.98 -75.73 -32.44
N PRO A 138 -5.01 -76.75 -33.31
CA PRO A 138 -5.61 -76.62 -34.65
C PRO A 138 -7.05 -76.06 -34.65
N GLY A 139 -7.76 -76.15 -33.51
CA GLY A 139 -9.07 -75.55 -33.29
C GLY A 139 -9.09 -74.03 -33.12
N ASP A 140 -8.03 -73.41 -32.59
CA ASP A 140 -7.95 -71.96 -32.31
C ASP A 140 -7.72 -71.12 -33.58
N ILE A 141 -7.14 -71.74 -34.60
CA ILE A 141 -6.97 -71.15 -35.94
C ILE A 141 -8.33 -71.11 -36.67
N PHE A 142 -9.20 -72.11 -36.45
CA PHE A 142 -10.49 -72.23 -37.13
C PHE A 142 -11.64 -71.50 -36.42
N SER A 143 -11.52 -71.23 -35.10
CA SER A 143 -12.53 -70.52 -34.31
C SER A 143 -12.46 -68.99 -34.40
N GLY A 144 -11.46 -68.42 -35.08
CA GLY A 144 -11.23 -66.98 -35.13
C GLY A 144 -10.60 -66.40 -33.86
N ASN A 145 -10.29 -67.23 -32.85
CA ASN A 145 -9.75 -66.78 -31.56
C ASN A 145 -8.37 -66.13 -31.66
N VAL A 146 -7.49 -66.61 -32.54
CA VAL A 146 -6.17 -65.98 -32.78
C VAL A 146 -6.31 -64.57 -33.37
N GLN A 147 -7.41 -64.29 -34.07
CA GLN A 147 -7.69 -62.96 -34.62
C GLN A 147 -8.41 -62.05 -33.60
N ILE A 148 -9.11 -62.64 -32.62
CA ILE A 148 -9.76 -61.93 -31.50
C ILE A 148 -8.76 -61.58 -30.40
N GLU A 149 -7.72 -62.40 -30.15
CA GLU A 149 -6.62 -62.08 -29.22
C GLU A 149 -5.76 -60.90 -29.72
N VAL A 150 -5.73 -60.69 -31.05
CA VAL A 150 -5.07 -59.58 -31.75
C VAL A 150 -6.03 -58.37 -31.96
N GLY A 151 -7.21 -58.39 -31.33
CA GLY A 151 -8.27 -57.41 -31.48
C GLY A 151 -7.96 -55.99 -31.00
N THR A 152 -7.50 -55.16 -31.94
CA THR A 152 -7.94 -53.78 -32.28
C THR A 152 -7.16 -52.53 -31.87
N THR A 153 -6.26 -52.54 -30.86
CA THR A 153 -5.32 -51.41 -30.69
C THR A 153 -3.91 -51.87 -30.30
N SER A 154 -2.88 -51.27 -30.91
CA SER A 154 -1.48 -51.54 -30.57
C SER A 154 -1.09 -50.97 -29.20
N VAL A 155 -1.86 -50.02 -28.68
CA VAL A 155 -1.76 -49.48 -27.31
C VAL A 155 -3.13 -49.56 -26.63
N ALA A 156 -3.22 -50.15 -25.43
CA ALA A 156 -4.48 -50.18 -24.69
C ALA A 156 -4.81 -48.77 -24.15
N GLY A 157 -6.10 -48.42 -24.06
CA GLY A 157 -6.54 -47.07 -23.64
C GLY A 157 -6.00 -46.65 -22.27
N TYR A 158 -5.92 -47.58 -21.31
CA TYR A 158 -5.37 -47.32 -19.98
C TYR A 158 -3.83 -47.16 -19.97
N ASP A 159 -3.10 -47.82 -20.87
CA ASP A 159 -1.65 -47.64 -21.02
C ASP A 159 -1.35 -46.22 -21.49
N LEU A 160 -2.11 -45.74 -22.48
CA LEU A 160 -2.03 -44.38 -22.99
C LEU A 160 -2.41 -43.36 -21.89
N LEU A 161 -3.44 -43.65 -21.10
CA LEU A 161 -3.82 -42.82 -19.95
C LEU A 161 -2.68 -42.74 -18.91
N THR A 162 -2.01 -43.87 -18.63
CA THR A 162 -0.87 -43.93 -17.71
C THR A 162 0.29 -43.06 -18.20
N LEU A 163 0.66 -43.22 -19.48
CA LEU A 163 1.70 -42.41 -20.12
C LEU A 163 1.34 -40.92 -20.12
N ALA A 164 0.09 -40.58 -20.43
CA ALA A 164 -0.40 -39.20 -20.40
C ALA A 164 -0.31 -38.59 -18.99
N LEU A 165 -0.74 -39.31 -17.95
CA LEU A 165 -0.66 -38.85 -16.55
C LEU A 165 0.77 -38.64 -16.07
N LEU A 166 1.68 -39.55 -16.43
CA LEU A 166 3.10 -39.44 -16.07
C LEU A 166 3.79 -38.34 -16.87
N LEU A 167 3.46 -38.16 -18.14
CA LEU A 167 4.02 -37.09 -18.98
C LEU A 167 3.53 -35.71 -18.55
N TYR A 168 2.25 -35.61 -18.17
CA TYR A 168 1.73 -34.44 -17.46
C TYR A 168 2.55 -34.14 -16.20
N ALA A 169 2.87 -35.15 -15.39
CA ALA A 169 3.67 -34.97 -14.19
C ALA A 169 5.11 -34.53 -14.50
N VAL A 170 5.76 -35.10 -15.52
CA VAL A 170 7.07 -34.62 -15.99
C VAL A 170 6.99 -33.15 -16.39
N ALA A 171 6.00 -32.77 -17.21
CA ALA A 171 5.81 -31.40 -17.66
C ALA A 171 5.51 -30.40 -16.51
N ALA A 172 4.76 -30.85 -15.50
CA ALA A 172 4.37 -30.03 -14.36
C ALA A 172 5.49 -29.84 -13.31
N TYR A 173 6.36 -30.84 -13.13
CA TYR A 173 7.35 -30.88 -12.04
C TYR A 173 8.83 -30.83 -12.49
N ARG A 174 9.14 -31.05 -13.76
CA ARG A 174 10.52 -31.03 -14.29
C ARG A 174 10.76 -29.85 -15.24
N ASN A 175 12.02 -29.68 -15.67
CA ASN A 175 12.42 -28.60 -16.56
C ASN A 175 11.89 -28.83 -18.00
N ARG A 176 11.91 -27.77 -18.85
CA ARG A 176 11.36 -27.85 -20.22
C ARG A 176 12.16 -28.83 -21.08
N THR A 177 13.47 -28.89 -20.90
CA THR A 177 14.36 -29.78 -21.65
C THR A 177 14.05 -31.25 -21.40
N VAL A 178 13.93 -31.67 -20.13
CA VAL A 178 13.55 -33.04 -19.76
C VAL A 178 12.14 -33.36 -20.27
N THR A 179 11.22 -32.40 -20.20
CA THR A 179 9.85 -32.61 -20.72
C THR A 179 9.85 -32.97 -22.20
N TRP A 180 10.54 -32.18 -23.04
CA TRP A 180 10.59 -32.45 -24.47
C TRP A 180 11.43 -33.69 -24.82
N LEU A 181 12.51 -33.96 -24.08
CA LEU A 181 13.30 -35.18 -24.25
C LEU A 181 12.46 -36.43 -23.93
N THR A 182 11.72 -36.40 -22.82
CA THR A 182 10.82 -37.49 -22.42
C THR A 182 9.65 -37.63 -23.39
N PHE A 183 9.05 -36.52 -23.86
CA PHE A 183 8.00 -36.55 -24.88
C PHE A 183 8.49 -37.25 -26.15
N SER A 184 9.66 -36.85 -26.66
CA SER A 184 10.24 -37.46 -27.86
C SER A 184 10.59 -38.94 -27.66
N GLY A 185 11.17 -39.29 -26.51
CA GLY A 185 11.53 -40.69 -26.20
C GLY A 185 10.31 -41.60 -26.08
N VAL A 186 9.26 -41.15 -25.37
CA VAL A 186 7.99 -41.89 -25.24
C VAL A 186 7.27 -41.94 -26.58
N GLY A 187 7.25 -40.85 -27.34
CA GLY A 187 6.68 -40.80 -28.68
C GLY A 187 7.34 -41.79 -29.64
N ALA A 188 8.68 -41.90 -29.59
CA ALA A 188 9.43 -42.89 -30.37
C ALA A 188 9.10 -44.33 -29.94
N ALA A 189 9.00 -44.60 -28.63
CA ALA A 189 8.64 -45.92 -28.13
C ALA A 189 7.20 -46.32 -28.54
N VAL A 190 6.25 -45.39 -28.45
CA VAL A 190 4.86 -45.59 -28.90
C VAL A 190 4.81 -45.80 -30.42
N ALA A 191 5.54 -45.00 -31.21
CA ALA A 191 5.60 -45.16 -32.66
C ALA A 191 6.20 -46.52 -33.06
N ALA A 192 7.24 -46.98 -32.36
CA ALA A 192 7.82 -48.31 -32.58
C ALA A 192 6.83 -49.43 -32.23
N ALA A 193 6.08 -49.30 -31.13
CA ALA A 193 5.04 -50.27 -30.76
C ALA A 193 3.92 -50.31 -31.80
N ILE A 194 3.43 -49.15 -32.27
CA ILE A 194 2.44 -49.06 -33.34
C ILE A 194 2.97 -49.71 -34.62
N PHE A 195 4.21 -49.44 -35.01
CA PHE A 195 4.81 -50.03 -36.20
C PHE A 195 4.88 -51.57 -36.14
N VAL A 196 5.13 -52.14 -34.95
CA VAL A 196 5.24 -53.60 -34.75
C VAL A 196 3.88 -54.28 -34.61
N PHE A 197 2.92 -53.65 -33.93
CA PHE A 197 1.68 -54.30 -33.50
C PHE A 197 0.39 -53.77 -34.15
N ALA A 198 0.40 -52.61 -34.80
CA ALA A 198 -0.82 -52.02 -35.37
C ALA A 198 -1.18 -52.62 -36.74
N ASP A 199 -2.47 -52.57 -37.07
CA ASP A 199 -2.94 -52.94 -38.40
C ASP A 199 -2.47 -51.93 -39.47
N GLN A 200 -2.07 -52.43 -40.64
CA GLN A 200 -1.53 -51.59 -41.72
C GLN A 200 -2.54 -50.56 -42.26
N ARG A 201 -3.85 -50.73 -41.99
CA ARG A 201 -4.86 -49.77 -42.45
C ARG A 201 -5.11 -48.64 -41.44
N SER A 202 -4.79 -48.82 -40.16
CA SER A 202 -5.14 -47.87 -39.09
C SER A 202 -3.93 -47.24 -38.38
N TRP A 203 -2.70 -47.69 -38.63
CA TRP A 203 -1.48 -47.25 -37.93
C TRP A 203 -1.31 -45.71 -37.89
N LEU A 204 -1.64 -45.01 -38.97
CA LEU A 204 -1.50 -43.55 -39.04
C LEU A 204 -2.49 -42.85 -38.10
N GLY A 205 -3.74 -43.32 -38.05
CA GLY A 205 -4.76 -42.78 -37.17
C GLY A 205 -4.42 -43.03 -35.69
N GLU A 206 -3.93 -44.21 -35.37
CA GLU A 206 -3.50 -44.57 -34.00
C GLU A 206 -2.29 -43.74 -33.55
N LEU A 207 -1.30 -43.55 -34.43
CA LEU A 207 -0.13 -42.71 -34.16
C LEU A 207 -0.51 -41.26 -33.90
N LEU A 208 -1.37 -40.69 -34.75
CA LEU A 208 -1.86 -39.31 -34.58
C LEU A 208 -2.70 -39.17 -33.30
N GLY A 209 -3.56 -40.15 -33.00
CA GLY A 209 -4.37 -40.18 -31.79
C GLY A 209 -3.53 -40.22 -30.51
N CYS A 210 -2.58 -41.16 -30.43
CA CYS A 210 -1.68 -41.29 -29.28
C CYS A 210 -0.83 -40.02 -29.09
N THR A 211 -0.24 -39.51 -30.18
CA THR A 211 0.58 -38.30 -30.15
C THR A 211 -0.25 -37.09 -29.70
N GLY A 212 -1.48 -36.96 -30.20
CA GLY A 212 -2.40 -35.90 -29.79
C GLY A 212 -2.72 -35.92 -28.30
N VAL A 213 -3.05 -37.09 -27.75
CA VAL A 213 -3.33 -37.25 -26.30
C VAL A 213 -2.10 -36.91 -25.45
N LEU A 214 -0.92 -37.42 -25.82
CA LEU A 214 0.33 -37.14 -25.11
C LEU A 214 0.70 -35.64 -25.20
N LEU A 215 0.47 -35.01 -26.35
CA LEU A 215 0.71 -33.58 -26.54
C LEU A 215 -0.21 -32.75 -25.65
N VAL A 216 -1.52 -33.05 -25.64
CA VAL A 216 -2.49 -32.37 -24.78
C VAL A 216 -2.10 -32.50 -23.31
N ALA A 217 -1.75 -33.71 -22.84
CA ALA A 217 -1.31 -33.92 -21.46
C ALA A 217 -0.04 -33.11 -21.12
N THR A 218 0.92 -33.03 -22.05
CA THR A 218 2.15 -32.24 -21.91
C THR A 218 1.83 -30.74 -21.82
N LEU A 219 0.97 -30.23 -22.70
CA LEU A 219 0.57 -28.82 -22.72
C LEU A 219 -0.17 -28.44 -21.44
N ILE A 220 -1.05 -29.30 -20.92
CA ILE A 220 -1.72 -29.11 -19.63
C ILE A 220 -0.68 -29.06 -18.50
N GLY A 221 0.32 -29.94 -18.50
CA GLY A 221 1.38 -29.93 -17.50
C GLY A 221 2.23 -28.66 -17.53
N LEU A 222 2.60 -28.20 -18.73
CA LEU A 222 3.32 -26.93 -18.93
C LEU A 222 2.48 -25.72 -18.49
N GLN A 223 1.18 -25.73 -18.75
CA GLN A 223 0.26 -24.68 -18.32
C GLN A 223 0.11 -24.64 -16.79
N VAL A 224 0.02 -25.80 -16.13
CA VAL A 224 0.01 -25.91 -14.67
C VAL A 224 1.32 -25.38 -14.08
N ARG A 225 2.46 -25.73 -14.68
CA ARG A 225 3.76 -25.18 -14.27
C ARG A 225 3.81 -23.66 -14.40
N SER A 226 3.39 -23.11 -15.55
CA SER A 226 3.37 -21.66 -15.77
C SER A 226 2.46 -20.95 -14.76
N ARG A 227 1.27 -21.51 -14.48
CA ARG A 227 0.37 -20.97 -13.44
C ARG A 227 1.01 -20.99 -12.05
N ARG A 228 1.68 -22.07 -11.66
CA ARG A 228 2.36 -22.16 -10.36
C ARG A 228 3.48 -21.12 -10.22
N THR A 229 4.31 -20.96 -11.23
CA THR A 229 5.38 -19.95 -11.22
C THR A 229 4.80 -18.53 -11.14
N ARG A 230 3.76 -18.22 -11.92
CA ARG A 230 3.09 -16.90 -11.87
C ARG A 230 2.48 -16.62 -10.49
N LEU A 231 1.84 -17.61 -9.88
CA LEU A 231 1.25 -17.45 -8.54
C LEU A 231 2.34 -17.20 -7.50
N PHE A 232 3.45 -17.92 -7.56
CA PHE A 232 4.59 -17.68 -6.67
C PHE A 232 5.17 -16.27 -6.84
N GLU A 233 5.35 -15.82 -8.08
CA GLU A 233 5.81 -14.45 -8.37
C GLU A 233 4.84 -13.38 -7.87
N LEU A 234 3.52 -13.61 -7.99
CA LEU A 234 2.49 -12.69 -7.49
C LEU A 234 2.46 -12.66 -5.95
N GLU A 235 2.57 -13.82 -5.29
CA GLU A 235 2.63 -13.92 -3.83
C GLU A 235 3.87 -13.17 -3.29
N GLU A 236 5.03 -13.35 -3.94
CA GLU A 236 6.26 -12.65 -3.55
C GLU A 236 6.17 -11.13 -3.77
N ARG A 237 5.63 -10.69 -4.90
CA ARG A 237 5.40 -9.25 -5.16
C ARG A 237 4.41 -8.64 -4.17
N ALA A 238 3.34 -9.36 -3.83
CA ALA A 238 2.37 -8.88 -2.85
C ALA A 238 3.02 -8.70 -1.47
N ARG A 239 3.88 -9.65 -1.06
CA ARG A 239 4.65 -9.56 0.18
C ARG A 239 5.63 -8.37 0.17
N GLN A 240 6.31 -8.13 -0.95
CA GLN A 240 7.22 -6.99 -1.09
C GLN A 240 6.48 -5.65 -1.01
N LEU A 241 5.33 -5.53 -1.69
CA LEU A 241 4.51 -4.32 -1.64
C LEU A 241 3.93 -4.05 -0.24
N ALA A 242 3.61 -5.09 0.53
CA ALA A 242 3.20 -4.93 1.92
C ALA A 242 4.32 -4.33 2.77
N LEU A 243 5.54 -4.88 2.67
CA LEU A 243 6.71 -4.36 3.39
C LEU A 243 7.06 -2.92 2.99
N GLU A 244 6.96 -2.58 1.70
CA GLU A 244 7.19 -1.21 1.23
C GLU A 244 6.15 -0.21 1.78
N ARG A 245 4.88 -0.62 1.91
CA ARG A 245 3.83 0.22 2.49
C ARG A 245 4.12 0.52 3.96
N ASP A 246 4.43 -0.51 4.75
CA ASP A 246 4.74 -0.35 6.17
C ASP A 246 5.94 0.59 6.37
N GLN A 247 6.98 0.46 5.52
CA GLN A 247 8.14 1.36 5.55
C GLN A 247 7.77 2.80 5.19
N ARG A 248 6.94 3.01 4.16
CA ARG A 248 6.49 4.36 3.77
C ARG A 248 5.68 5.02 4.87
N GLU A 249 4.81 4.27 5.54
CA GLU A 249 4.03 4.77 6.68
C GLU A 249 4.95 5.20 7.83
N GLN A 250 5.95 4.37 8.18
CA GLN A 250 6.93 4.74 9.22
C GLN A 250 7.75 5.97 8.84
N ILE A 251 8.21 6.06 7.59
CA ILE A 251 8.95 7.23 7.10
C ILE A 251 8.05 8.47 7.13
N ALA A 252 6.79 8.37 6.72
CA ALA A 252 5.84 9.48 6.76
C ALA A 252 5.63 9.97 8.20
N VAL A 253 5.38 9.07 9.15
CA VAL A 253 5.23 9.41 10.58
C VAL A 253 6.49 10.08 11.13
N SER A 254 7.69 9.56 10.81
CA SER A 254 8.96 10.14 11.27
C SER A 254 9.23 11.52 10.67
N THR A 255 8.91 11.70 9.39
CA THR A 255 9.05 12.96 8.67
C THR A 255 8.12 14.02 9.25
N GLU A 256 6.89 13.62 9.53
CA GLU A 256 5.87 14.48 10.13
C GLU A 256 6.27 14.90 11.55
N ARG A 257 6.73 13.96 12.39
CA ARG A 257 7.28 14.28 13.72
C ARG A 257 8.44 15.28 13.63
N THR A 258 9.33 15.12 12.66
CA THR A 258 10.46 16.05 12.46
C THR A 258 10.00 17.42 11.99
N ARG A 259 8.96 17.48 11.13
CA ARG A 259 8.34 18.73 10.69
C ARG A 259 7.73 19.48 11.88
N ILE A 260 6.91 18.80 12.69
CA ILE A 260 6.29 19.37 13.88
C ILE A 260 7.35 19.85 14.88
N ALA A 261 8.40 19.07 15.14
CA ALA A 261 9.46 19.47 16.05
C ALA A 261 10.18 20.75 15.59
N ARG A 262 10.43 20.92 14.29
CA ARG A 262 11.00 22.15 13.72
C ARG A 262 10.06 23.34 13.86
N GLU A 263 8.78 23.16 13.55
CA GLU A 263 7.78 24.21 13.69
C GLU A 263 7.63 24.66 15.15
N MET A 264 7.60 23.70 16.09
CA MET A 264 7.65 23.99 17.53
C MET A 264 8.92 24.74 17.93
N HIS A 265 10.08 24.29 17.45
CA HIS A 265 11.36 24.93 17.78
C HIS A 265 11.40 26.39 17.27
N ASP A 266 10.92 26.65 16.06
CA ASP A 266 10.89 27.99 15.48
C ASP A 266 9.98 28.94 16.28
N VAL A 267 8.79 28.48 16.69
CA VAL A 267 7.87 29.28 17.53
C VAL A 267 8.47 29.56 18.91
N VAL A 268 9.05 28.55 19.56
CA VAL A 268 9.65 28.68 20.89
C VAL A 268 10.89 29.57 20.83
N ALA A 269 11.82 29.30 19.91
CA ALA A 269 13.06 30.06 19.78
C ALA A 269 12.80 31.53 19.47
N HIS A 270 11.86 31.82 18.55
CA HIS A 270 11.48 33.20 18.23
C HIS A 270 10.88 33.93 19.44
N SER A 271 9.98 33.27 20.16
CA SER A 271 9.34 33.87 21.35
C SER A 271 10.35 34.14 22.46
N ILE A 272 11.29 33.23 22.69
CA ILE A 272 12.37 33.40 23.66
C ILE A 272 13.27 34.57 23.24
N ALA A 273 13.65 34.68 21.96
CA ALA A 273 14.47 35.78 21.48
C ALA A 273 13.78 37.14 21.73
N VAL A 274 12.48 37.26 21.44
CA VAL A 274 11.70 38.49 21.72
C VAL A 274 11.65 38.79 23.22
N MET A 275 11.41 37.78 24.07
CA MET A 275 11.40 37.96 25.53
C MET A 275 12.76 38.43 26.06
N ILE A 276 13.87 37.87 25.55
CA ILE A 276 15.22 38.30 25.94
C ILE A 276 15.45 39.76 25.55
N THR A 277 15.12 40.15 24.31
CA THR A 277 15.27 41.55 23.86
C THR A 277 14.41 42.52 24.69
N LEU A 278 13.19 42.13 25.05
CA LEU A 278 12.32 42.94 25.92
C LEU A 278 12.89 43.06 27.35
N ALA A 279 13.45 41.99 27.90
CA ALA A 279 14.07 42.00 29.23
C ALA A 279 15.32 42.90 29.28
N GLU A 280 16.16 42.83 28.25
CA GLU A 280 17.34 43.70 28.10
C GLU A 280 16.92 45.17 27.95
N GLY A 281 15.90 45.45 27.13
CA GLY A 281 15.35 46.79 26.95
C GLY A 281 14.73 47.37 28.23
N ALA A 282 13.99 46.55 28.99
CA ALA A 282 13.43 46.94 30.28
C ALA A 282 14.55 47.27 31.30
N SER A 283 15.58 46.42 31.38
CA SER A 283 16.73 46.62 32.27
C SER A 283 17.47 47.92 31.97
N ALA A 284 17.68 48.24 30.69
CA ALA A 284 18.35 49.47 30.27
C ALA A 284 17.53 50.76 30.52
N ALA A 285 16.19 50.64 30.57
CA ALA A 285 15.28 51.76 30.77
C ALA A 285 14.90 52.01 32.24
N MET A 286 15.19 51.05 33.14
CA MET A 286 14.65 51.02 34.50
C MET A 286 14.96 52.27 35.34
N GLU A 287 16.17 52.83 35.22
CA GLU A 287 16.58 54.03 35.98
C GLU A 287 16.11 55.35 35.33
N ARG A 288 16.09 55.41 33.99
CA ARG A 288 15.87 56.67 33.24
C ARG A 288 14.43 56.86 32.76
N ARG A 289 13.69 55.77 32.56
CA ARG A 289 12.33 55.74 31.99
C ARG A 289 11.52 54.57 32.58
N PRO A 290 11.18 54.64 33.89
CA PRO A 290 10.55 53.52 34.61
C PRO A 290 9.21 53.07 34.00
N GLU A 291 8.40 54.00 33.47
CA GLU A 291 7.14 53.66 32.79
C GLU A 291 7.36 52.81 31.51
N GLN A 292 8.42 53.09 30.74
CA GLN A 292 8.75 52.29 29.56
C GLN A 292 9.28 50.91 29.94
N ALA A 293 10.04 50.81 31.05
CA ALA A 293 10.47 49.53 31.58
C ALA A 293 9.27 48.67 32.03
N ARG A 294 8.26 49.28 32.66
CA ARG A 294 7.03 48.59 33.06
C ARG A 294 6.25 48.04 31.87
N LEU A 295 6.06 48.83 30.82
CA LEU A 295 5.41 48.39 29.58
C LEU A 295 6.18 47.25 28.87
N ALA A 296 7.51 47.29 28.86
CA ALA A 296 8.33 46.22 28.29
C ALA A 296 8.22 44.90 29.07
N LEU A 297 8.11 44.97 30.41
CA LEU A 297 7.88 43.80 31.26
C LEU A 297 6.47 43.21 31.08
N ASP A 298 5.44 44.05 30.89
CA ASP A 298 4.09 43.60 30.59
C ASP A 298 4.03 42.86 29.22
N GLU A 299 4.66 43.42 28.18
CA GLU A 299 4.74 42.76 26.86
C GLU A 299 5.57 41.45 26.91
N LEU A 300 6.61 41.40 27.75
CA LEU A 300 7.38 40.17 28.00
C LEU A 300 6.48 39.08 28.59
N ALA A 301 5.70 39.41 29.62
CA ALA A 301 4.77 38.46 30.24
C ALA A 301 3.69 37.99 29.25
N ASP A 302 3.15 38.89 28.43
CA ASP A 302 2.16 38.55 27.41
C ASP A 302 2.74 37.71 26.26
N THR A 303 3.98 37.96 25.86
CA THR A 303 4.70 37.14 24.88
C THR A 303 4.94 35.74 25.42
N GLY A 304 5.38 35.60 26.68
CA GLY A 304 5.54 34.31 27.34
C GLY A 304 4.23 33.52 27.46
N ARG A 305 3.14 34.19 27.87
CA ARG A 305 1.80 33.57 27.95
C ARG A 305 1.30 33.08 26.57
N ARG A 306 1.49 33.88 25.51
CA ARG A 306 1.14 33.50 24.13
C ARG A 306 1.96 32.30 23.64
N ALA A 307 3.28 32.31 23.84
CA ALA A 307 4.16 31.22 23.42
C ALA A 307 3.83 29.88 24.12
N LEU A 308 3.48 29.92 25.41
CA LEU A 308 3.01 28.75 26.16
C LEU A 308 1.67 28.23 25.61
N ALA A 309 0.75 29.12 25.26
CA ALA A 309 -0.54 28.76 24.67
C ALA A 309 -0.37 28.13 23.27
N ASP A 310 0.51 28.69 22.43
CA ASP A 310 0.82 28.14 21.11
C ASP A 310 1.45 26.74 21.21
N THR A 311 2.43 26.57 22.11
CA THR A 311 3.07 25.26 22.35
C THR A 311 2.06 24.23 22.85
N ARG A 312 1.16 24.61 23.77
CA ARG A 312 0.10 23.73 24.29
C ARG A 312 -0.91 23.34 23.22
N ARG A 313 -1.28 24.26 22.32
CA ARG A 313 -2.16 23.92 21.17
C ARG A 313 -1.50 22.93 20.23
N MET A 314 -0.23 23.13 19.88
CA MET A 314 0.50 22.22 18.99
C MET A 314 0.70 20.82 19.61
N VAL A 315 0.91 20.72 20.93
CA VAL A 315 1.03 19.42 21.63
C VAL A 315 -0.35 18.79 21.93
N GLY A 316 -1.38 19.60 22.18
CA GLY A 316 -2.74 19.15 22.49
C GLY A 316 -3.40 18.44 21.32
N VAL A 317 -3.21 18.96 20.10
CA VAL A 317 -3.68 18.33 18.85
C VAL A 317 -3.06 16.94 18.63
N LEU A 318 -1.86 16.67 19.18
CA LEU A 318 -1.24 15.34 19.13
C LEU A 318 -1.71 14.36 20.22
N ARG A 319 -2.40 14.83 21.26
CA ARG A 319 -2.86 14.01 22.40
C ARG A 319 -4.27 13.47 22.20
N GLU A 320 -5.11 14.21 21.50
CA GLU A 320 -6.49 13.82 21.18
C GLU A 320 -6.54 12.65 20.19
N ASP A 321 -5.54 12.50 19.32
CA ASP A 321 -5.44 11.40 18.35
C ASP A 321 -4.85 10.07 18.93
N HIS A 322 -4.48 10.02 20.21
CA HIS A 322 -3.85 8.83 20.82
C HIS A 322 -4.55 8.29 22.08
N THR A 323 -5.76 8.77 22.39
CA THR A 323 -6.53 8.24 23.52
C THR A 323 -7.84 7.64 23.03
N PRO A 324 -7.99 6.29 22.97
CA PRO A 324 -9.30 5.70 22.74
C PRO A 324 -10.22 6.09 23.90
N ALA A 325 -11.39 6.61 23.55
CA ALA A 325 -12.41 7.07 24.48
C ALA A 325 -12.68 6.03 25.59
N VAL A 326 -12.33 6.40 26.83
CA VAL A 326 -12.87 5.78 28.03
C VAL A 326 -13.86 6.79 28.63
N PRO A 327 -15.14 6.43 28.84
CA PRO A 327 -16.13 7.37 29.32
C PRO A 327 -15.92 7.70 30.80
N ALA A 328 -16.31 8.94 31.12
CA ALA A 328 -16.18 9.67 32.37
C ALA A 328 -16.39 8.89 33.68
N THR A 329 -15.60 9.27 34.69
CA THR A 329 -16.09 9.42 36.06
C THR A 329 -15.65 10.77 36.62
N ALA A 330 -16.63 11.53 37.09
CA ALA A 330 -16.50 12.84 37.70
C ALA A 330 -15.66 12.83 38.99
N ALA A 331 -14.79 13.81 39.17
CA ALA A 331 -14.76 14.67 40.36
C ALA A 331 -13.63 15.72 40.28
N THR A 332 -14.05 16.98 40.43
CA THR A 332 -13.34 18.12 41.05
C THR A 332 -12.18 18.84 40.33
N ALA A 333 -12.53 20.10 40.02
CA ALA A 333 -11.76 21.34 40.14
C ALA A 333 -10.88 21.73 38.94
N ALA A 334 -10.89 22.97 38.43
CA ALA A 334 -11.71 24.16 38.61
C ALA A 334 -11.15 25.19 37.61
N THR A 335 -12.02 26.06 37.08
CA THR A 335 -11.70 27.32 36.36
C THR A 335 -10.82 27.23 35.11
N ALA A 336 -11.43 26.87 34.00
CA ALA A 336 -11.10 27.44 32.69
C ALA A 336 -12.36 28.15 32.19
N ASP A 337 -12.32 29.47 32.20
CA ASP A 337 -13.39 30.36 31.76
C ASP A 337 -13.71 30.11 30.27
N PRO A 338 -14.98 29.89 29.88
CA PRO A 338 -15.34 29.68 28.49
C PRO A 338 -15.43 31.02 27.75
N LEU A 339 -14.69 31.12 26.63
CA LEU A 339 -14.84 32.12 25.57
C LEU A 339 -14.79 33.60 26.03
N ALA A 340 -13.59 34.19 26.02
CA ALA A 340 -13.51 35.62 25.72
C ALA A 340 -14.10 35.84 24.30
N PRO A 341 -15.08 36.74 24.12
CA PRO A 341 -15.70 36.97 22.82
C PRO A 341 -14.64 37.39 21.80
N GLN A 342 -14.69 36.79 20.61
CA GLN A 342 -13.78 37.18 19.53
C GLN A 342 -13.96 38.67 19.24
N PRO A 343 -12.87 39.46 19.14
CA PRO A 343 -12.97 40.88 18.95
C PRO A 343 -13.66 41.21 17.62
N GLY A 344 -14.69 42.05 17.69
CA GLY A 344 -15.48 42.52 16.56
C GLY A 344 -14.98 43.85 16.00
N ALA A 345 -15.64 44.41 14.99
CA ALA A 345 -15.20 45.65 14.34
C ALA A 345 -15.32 46.88 15.25
N HIS A 346 -16.16 46.83 16.28
CA HIS A 346 -16.23 47.86 17.32
C HIS A 346 -14.91 48.00 18.10
N ASP A 347 -14.01 47.01 18.03
CA ASP A 347 -12.74 46.99 18.75
C ASP A 347 -11.60 47.68 18.00
N VAL A 348 -11.83 48.22 16.79
CA VAL A 348 -10.78 48.96 16.05
C VAL A 348 -10.45 50.29 16.71
N THR A 349 -11.44 50.96 17.30
CA THR A 349 -11.21 52.18 18.09
C THR A 349 -10.37 51.85 19.33
N ASP A 350 -10.68 50.77 20.03
CA ASP A 350 -9.94 50.31 21.20
C ASP A 350 -8.54 49.82 20.84
N LEU A 351 -8.38 49.16 19.69
CA LEU A 351 -7.09 48.80 19.11
C LEU A 351 -6.21 50.03 18.89
N VAL A 352 -6.74 51.08 18.25
CA VAL A 352 -5.99 52.32 18.01
C VAL A 352 -5.64 53.00 19.34
N GLN A 353 -6.53 53.00 20.33
CA GLN A 353 -6.25 53.55 21.65
C GLN A 353 -5.10 52.82 22.35
N ARG A 354 -5.04 51.47 22.26
CA ARG A 354 -3.89 50.71 22.79
C ARG A 354 -2.58 51.14 22.15
N PHE A 355 -2.54 51.33 20.82
CA PHE A 355 -1.35 51.82 20.14
C PHE A 355 -0.99 53.27 20.49
N ARG A 356 -1.97 54.14 20.76
CA ARG A 356 -1.71 55.50 21.29
C ARG A 356 -1.05 55.46 22.66
N VAL A 357 -1.50 54.59 23.56
CA VAL A 357 -0.90 54.40 24.89
C VAL A 357 0.54 53.90 24.78
N THR A 358 0.89 53.15 23.72
CA THR A 358 2.28 52.74 23.44
C THR A 358 3.18 53.86 22.87
N GLY A 359 2.66 55.10 22.76
CA GLY A 359 3.41 56.27 22.34
C GLY A 359 3.40 56.56 20.83
N LEU A 360 2.59 55.84 20.05
CA LEU A 360 2.44 56.13 18.62
C LEU A 360 1.42 57.29 18.42
N PRO A 361 1.75 58.33 17.65
CA PRO A 361 0.85 59.47 17.39
C PRO A 361 -0.22 59.12 16.33
N VAL A 362 -1.07 58.13 16.63
CA VAL A 362 -2.08 57.61 15.69
C VAL A 362 -3.32 58.49 15.65
N ARG A 363 -3.71 58.98 14.48
CA ARG A 363 -5.01 59.65 14.23
C ARG A 363 -5.93 58.67 13.53
N LEU A 364 -7.15 58.51 14.04
CA LEU A 364 -8.17 57.65 13.44
C LEU A 364 -9.26 58.53 12.83
N ALA A 365 -9.54 58.34 11.55
CA ALA A 365 -10.64 58.96 10.84
C ALA A 365 -11.55 57.87 10.29
N GLU A 366 -12.82 57.91 10.67
CA GLU A 366 -13.83 56.94 10.26
C GLU A 366 -14.97 57.64 9.53
N SER A 367 -15.42 57.06 8.41
CA SER A 367 -16.56 57.58 7.64
C SER A 367 -17.45 56.47 7.10
N GLY A 368 -18.70 56.80 6.77
CA GLY A 368 -19.69 55.87 6.20
C GLY A 368 -20.52 55.08 7.22
N PRO A 369 -21.40 54.17 6.75
CA PRO A 369 -22.26 53.35 7.60
C PRO A 369 -21.44 52.31 8.40
N PRO A 370 -22.00 51.74 9.50
CA PRO A 370 -21.35 50.66 10.24
C PRO A 370 -21.13 49.43 9.34
N LEU A 371 -20.14 48.60 9.70
CA LEU A 371 -19.89 47.35 8.97
C LEU A 371 -21.08 46.38 9.12
N PRO A 372 -21.32 45.51 8.12
CA PRO A 372 -22.30 44.44 8.23
C PRO A 372 -22.07 43.56 9.46
N GLY A 373 -23.12 42.86 9.90
CA GLY A 373 -23.06 41.91 11.02
C GLY A 373 -22.26 40.63 10.76
N ASP A 374 -21.54 40.54 9.64
CA ASP A 374 -20.62 39.41 9.38
C ASP A 374 -19.37 39.53 10.27
N THR A 375 -19.30 38.68 11.28
CA THR A 375 -18.17 38.57 12.21
C THR A 375 -16.83 38.33 11.49
N GLY A 376 -16.83 37.60 10.36
CA GLY A 376 -15.62 37.34 9.58
C GLY A 376 -15.06 38.61 8.94
N LEU A 377 -15.92 39.45 8.38
CA LEU A 377 -15.54 40.72 7.74
C LEU A 377 -15.02 41.70 8.79
N GLN A 378 -15.71 41.77 9.93
CA GLN A 378 -15.31 42.60 11.06
C GLN A 378 -13.93 42.20 11.60
N LEU A 379 -13.67 40.90 11.75
CA LEU A 379 -12.39 40.37 12.19
C LEU A 379 -11.28 40.60 11.14
N ALA A 380 -11.60 40.47 9.85
CA ALA A 380 -10.66 40.75 8.77
C ALA A 380 -10.20 42.21 8.79
N VAL A 381 -11.12 43.17 8.93
CA VAL A 381 -10.83 44.60 9.07
C VAL A 381 -9.95 44.85 10.30
N TYR A 382 -10.33 44.30 11.46
CA TYR A 382 -9.56 44.42 12.69
C TYR A 382 -8.12 43.90 12.53
N ARG A 383 -7.94 42.71 11.95
CA ARG A 383 -6.62 42.09 11.76
C ARG A 383 -5.76 42.83 10.74
N ILE A 384 -6.36 43.44 9.72
CA ILE A 384 -5.62 44.26 8.75
C ILE A 384 -5.11 45.54 9.42
N VAL A 385 -5.95 46.25 10.18
CA VAL A 385 -5.52 47.45 10.93
C VAL A 385 -4.46 47.09 11.97
N GLN A 386 -4.64 45.98 12.70
CA GLN A 386 -3.70 45.50 13.70
C GLN A 386 -2.32 45.20 13.09
N GLU A 387 -2.28 44.44 12.00
CA GLU A 387 -1.04 44.08 11.34
C GLU A 387 -0.34 45.31 10.75
N ALA A 388 -1.10 46.25 10.17
CA ALA A 388 -0.58 47.51 9.66
C ALA A 388 0.04 48.38 10.77
N LEU A 389 -0.64 48.58 11.90
CA LEU A 389 -0.10 49.33 13.04
C LEU A 389 1.09 48.62 13.71
N THR A 390 1.07 47.29 13.75
CA THR A 390 2.21 46.49 14.25
C THR A 390 3.43 46.66 13.33
N ASN A 391 3.23 46.73 12.01
CA ASN A 391 4.30 47.04 11.07
C ASN A 391 4.87 48.44 11.30
N VAL A 392 4.03 49.45 11.52
CA VAL A 392 4.50 50.80 11.89
C VAL A 392 5.30 50.78 13.19
N LEU A 393 4.81 50.09 14.23
CA LEU A 393 5.52 49.97 15.51
C LEU A 393 6.89 49.27 15.38
N ARG A 394 7.01 48.33 14.43
CA ARG A 394 8.22 47.55 14.18
C ARG A 394 9.24 48.29 13.33
N TYR A 395 8.80 48.96 12.27
CA TYR A 395 9.69 49.52 11.24
C TYR A 395 9.78 51.05 11.27
N ALA A 396 8.83 51.74 11.90
CA ALA A 396 8.71 53.19 11.87
C ALA A 396 8.23 53.76 13.22
N ARG A 397 8.80 53.24 14.33
CA ARG A 397 8.40 53.60 15.70
C ARG A 397 8.53 55.10 16.00
N LEU A 398 9.45 55.79 15.34
CA LEU A 398 9.72 57.23 15.52
C LEU A 398 8.95 58.12 14.52
N SER A 399 7.96 57.56 13.80
CA SER A 399 7.15 58.35 12.88
C SER A 399 6.43 59.49 13.61
N PRO A 400 6.60 60.75 13.18
CA PRO A 400 5.95 61.90 13.83
C PRO A 400 4.44 61.92 13.64
N ARG A 401 3.93 61.19 12.63
CA ARG A 401 2.52 61.14 12.27
C ARG A 401 2.15 59.77 11.72
N ILE A 402 1.01 59.24 12.19
CA ILE A 402 0.40 58.01 11.70
C ILE A 402 -1.08 58.26 11.54
N ASP A 403 -1.62 58.12 10.33
CA ASP A 403 -3.03 58.30 10.02
C ASP A 403 -3.66 56.96 9.63
N VAL A 404 -4.72 56.58 10.34
CA VAL A 404 -5.57 55.43 10.02
C VAL A 404 -6.91 55.96 9.53
N THR A 405 -7.26 55.68 8.28
CA THR A 405 -8.54 56.05 7.68
C THR A 405 -9.34 54.81 7.34
N ILE A 406 -10.58 54.74 7.81
CA ILE A 406 -11.54 53.68 7.50
C ILE A 406 -12.75 54.31 6.84
N ALA A 407 -12.85 54.15 5.53
CA ALA A 407 -13.94 54.68 4.73
C ALA A 407 -14.89 53.54 4.33
N ARG A 408 -16.13 53.61 4.82
CA ARG A 408 -17.15 52.59 4.60
C ARG A 408 -18.17 53.07 3.56
N THR A 409 -18.61 52.15 2.72
CA THR A 409 -19.71 52.31 1.78
C THR A 409 -20.65 51.12 1.96
N PRO A 410 -21.88 51.14 1.38
CA PRO A 410 -22.81 50.02 1.51
C PRO A 410 -22.27 48.65 1.06
N ARG A 411 -21.24 48.62 0.20
CA ARG A 411 -20.69 47.38 -0.41
C ARG A 411 -19.18 47.21 -0.31
N SER A 412 -18.49 48.14 0.36
CA SER A 412 -17.04 48.05 0.50
C SER A 412 -16.52 48.83 1.69
N VAL A 413 -15.39 48.39 2.21
CA VAL A 413 -14.59 49.11 3.21
C VAL A 413 -13.19 49.32 2.69
N GLY A 414 -12.76 50.58 2.68
CA GLY A 414 -11.39 50.99 2.40
C GLY A 414 -10.66 51.30 3.69
N ILE A 415 -9.48 50.72 3.86
CA ILE A 415 -8.57 50.96 4.99
C ILE A 415 -7.30 51.56 4.42
N VAL A 416 -6.87 52.70 4.97
CA VAL A 416 -5.58 53.32 4.65
C VAL A 416 -4.85 53.55 5.96
N VAL A 417 -3.64 53.00 6.07
CA VAL A 417 -2.71 53.29 7.16
C VAL A 417 -1.48 53.96 6.54
N ASP A 418 -1.26 55.21 6.90
CA ASP A 418 -0.18 56.06 6.39
C ASP A 418 0.71 56.49 7.55
N ASN A 419 2.02 56.43 7.38
CA ASN A 419 2.96 56.97 8.34
C ASN A 419 4.08 57.71 7.62
N ASP A 420 4.52 58.81 8.23
CA ASP A 420 5.73 59.52 7.78
C ASP A 420 6.98 58.67 8.04
N ALA A 421 8.06 58.94 7.32
CA ALA A 421 9.36 58.32 7.54
C ALA A 421 9.84 58.63 8.96
N GLY A 422 10.14 57.58 9.73
CA GLY A 422 10.85 57.75 11.01
C GLY A 422 12.27 58.27 10.77
N SER A 423 12.80 59.04 11.71
CA SER A 423 14.22 59.40 11.71
C SER A 423 15.08 58.12 11.67
N ALA A 424 15.99 58.06 10.69
CA ALA A 424 16.69 56.85 10.24
C ALA A 424 17.11 55.89 11.37
N GLY A 425 16.37 54.79 11.50
CA GLY A 425 16.73 53.59 12.26
C GLY A 425 17.05 52.46 11.30
N THR A 426 18.01 51.61 11.66
CA THR A 426 18.53 50.49 10.86
C THR A 426 17.41 49.63 10.24
N ALA A 427 17.50 49.41 8.93
CA ALA A 427 16.52 48.63 8.17
C ALA A 427 16.46 47.18 8.67
N VAL A 428 15.46 46.88 9.49
CA VAL A 428 15.14 45.50 9.89
C VAL A 428 14.52 44.80 8.69
N GLN A 429 15.20 43.82 8.12
CA GLN A 429 14.64 42.98 7.05
C GLN A 429 13.47 42.15 7.60
N GLY A 430 12.24 42.56 7.27
CA GLY A 430 11.00 41.88 7.64
C GLY A 430 10.60 40.82 6.61
N GLY A 431 10.36 39.59 7.06
CA GLY A 431 10.12 38.41 6.19
C GLY A 431 8.80 38.36 5.39
N GLY A 432 8.16 39.49 5.05
CA GLY A 432 7.00 39.55 4.12
C GLY A 432 5.69 38.85 4.57
N LYS A 433 5.73 38.01 5.63
CA LYS A 433 4.60 37.19 6.11
C LYS A 433 3.37 38.02 6.51
N GLY A 434 3.58 39.19 7.11
CA GLY A 434 2.48 40.11 7.50
C GLY A 434 1.69 40.65 6.31
N LEU A 435 2.38 40.98 5.22
CA LEU A 435 1.75 41.45 3.98
C LEU A 435 0.98 40.32 3.26
N ILE A 436 1.52 39.10 3.28
CA ILE A 436 0.85 37.91 2.72
C ILE A 436 -0.45 37.65 3.48
N GLY A 437 -0.41 37.61 4.81
CA GLY A 437 -1.61 37.38 5.62
C GLY A 437 -2.67 38.48 5.46
N MET A 438 -2.27 39.75 5.27
CA MET A 438 -3.22 40.82 4.95
C MET A 438 -3.89 40.63 3.58
N ARG A 439 -3.14 40.19 2.56
CA ARG A 439 -3.67 39.90 1.22
C ARG A 439 -4.63 38.72 1.22
N GLU A 440 -4.28 37.62 1.89
CA GLU A 440 -5.13 36.44 2.02
C GLU A 440 -6.48 36.80 2.66
N ARG A 441 -6.46 37.59 3.75
CA ARG A 441 -7.69 38.05 4.42
C ARG A 441 -8.55 38.97 3.56
N ALA A 442 -7.94 39.86 2.77
CA ALA A 442 -8.70 40.70 1.84
C ALA A 442 -9.27 39.88 0.67
N ALA A 443 -8.53 38.90 0.18
CA ALA A 443 -8.93 38.07 -0.96
C ALA A 443 -10.20 37.23 -0.70
N VAL A 444 -10.41 36.80 0.55
CA VAL A 444 -11.67 36.13 0.98
C VAL A 444 -12.90 36.98 0.69
N TYR A 445 -12.76 38.31 0.69
CA TYR A 445 -13.81 39.29 0.42
C TYR A 445 -13.58 40.01 -0.93
N GLY A 446 -13.03 39.31 -1.93
CA GLY A 446 -12.79 39.86 -3.27
C GLY A 446 -11.94 41.15 -3.28
N GLY A 447 -11.16 41.34 -2.22
CA GLY A 447 -10.45 42.57 -1.91
C GLY A 447 -8.96 42.52 -2.26
N THR A 448 -8.30 43.66 -2.16
CA THR A 448 -6.86 43.81 -2.45
C THR A 448 -6.14 44.52 -1.31
N VAL A 449 -4.85 44.23 -1.17
CA VAL A 449 -3.95 44.97 -0.26
C VAL A 449 -2.67 45.37 -1.00
N GLU A 450 -2.43 46.67 -1.03
CA GLU A 450 -1.25 47.31 -1.56
C GLU A 450 -0.44 47.90 -0.40
N ALA A 451 0.87 47.68 -0.38
CA ALA A 451 1.76 48.23 0.62
C ALA A 451 3.05 48.67 -0.06
N GLY A 452 3.48 49.91 0.18
CA GLY A 452 4.67 50.46 -0.46
C GLY A 452 5.11 51.80 0.12
N PRO A 453 6.30 52.27 -0.27
CA PRO A 453 6.80 53.59 0.11
C PRO A 453 5.97 54.69 -0.55
N THR A 454 5.82 55.82 0.15
CA THR A 454 5.26 57.07 -0.36
C THR A 454 6.37 58.14 -0.39
N GLU A 455 6.06 59.32 -0.93
CA GLU A 455 7.02 60.45 -0.94
C GLU A 455 7.48 60.85 0.46
N THR A 456 6.62 60.66 1.48
CA THR A 456 6.88 61.08 2.86
C THR A 456 7.08 59.92 3.82
N GLY A 457 6.85 58.66 3.43
CA GLY A 457 6.98 57.51 4.33
C GLY A 457 6.48 56.18 3.74
N TRP A 458 5.54 55.52 4.41
CA TRP A 458 5.01 54.21 4.00
C TRP A 458 3.49 54.17 4.12
N ARG A 459 2.85 53.48 3.17
CA ARG A 459 1.38 53.35 3.13
C ARG A 459 0.96 51.91 2.91
N VAL A 460 -0.04 51.49 3.68
CA VAL A 460 -0.82 50.27 3.46
C VAL A 460 -2.24 50.67 3.09
N ARG A 461 -2.71 50.20 1.93
CA ARG A 461 -4.08 50.39 1.44
C ARG A 461 -4.73 49.04 1.25
N ALA A 462 -5.84 48.80 1.93
CA ALA A 462 -6.66 47.61 1.76
C ALA A 462 -8.08 48.00 1.32
N GLN A 463 -8.65 47.23 0.41
CA GLN A 463 -10.05 47.36 0.02
C GLN A 463 -10.71 45.99 0.12
N LEU A 464 -11.81 45.89 0.86
CA LEU A 464 -12.63 44.68 0.94
C LEU A 464 -14.01 45.00 0.36
N ARG A 465 -14.58 44.05 -0.38
CA ARG A 465 -15.89 44.19 -1.03
C ARG A 465 -16.78 43.02 -0.60
N TRP A 466 -18.07 43.26 -0.51
CA TRP A 466 -19.04 42.19 -0.30
C TRP A 466 -20.22 42.43 -1.22
N ASP A 467 -20.63 41.37 -1.91
CA ASP A 467 -21.87 41.35 -2.67
C ASP A 467 -22.97 40.81 -1.75
N GLU A 468 -24.14 41.43 -1.80
CA GLU A 468 -25.26 41.13 -0.91
C GLU A 468 -26.02 39.84 -1.31
N GLU A 469 -25.41 38.95 -2.09
CA GLU A 469 -26.14 37.88 -2.76
C GLU A 469 -25.48 36.52 -2.57
N THR A 470 -25.66 35.97 -1.37
CA THR A 470 -25.94 34.54 -1.20
C THR A 470 -26.59 34.33 0.16
N ARG A 471 -27.92 34.27 0.18
CA ARG A 471 -28.67 33.63 1.25
C ARG A 471 -29.60 32.60 0.68
#